data_AF-A0AAE0Z0X0-F1
#
_entry.id   AF-A0AAE0Z0X0-F1
#
_cell.length_a   1.000
_cell.length_b   1.000
_cell.length_c   1.000
_cell.angle_alpha   90.00
_cell.angle_beta   90.00
_cell.angle_gamma   90.00
#
_symmetry.space_group_name_H-M   'P 1'
#
loop_
_entity.id
_entity.type
_entity.pdbx_description
1 polymer ?
#
loop_
_entity_poly.entity_id
_entity_poly.type
_entity_poly.pdbx_seq_one_letter_code
_entity_poly.pdbx_strand_id
1 'polypeptide(L)' 'RNVALKQPTDQSSNFRFWPPESGASVAVDGRTGVSEDVRSTCTHTSNRGSRGWWRLMFSQPVDVTWFHIYNRDVMTTN' A
#
# COMPACT_ATOMS: atom_id res chain seq x y z
N ARG A 1 3.89 -9.00 -16.20
CA ARG A 1 3.90 -9.67 -14.88
C ARG A 1 3.94 -8.60 -13.81
N ASN A 2 3.16 -8.74 -12.73
CA ASN A 2 3.33 -7.87 -11.55
C ASN A 2 4.56 -8.35 -10.76
N VAL A 3 5.67 -7.61 -10.86
CA VAL A 3 6.91 -7.91 -10.13
C VAL A 3 6.86 -7.45 -8.67
N ALA A 4 5.96 -6.53 -8.33
CA ALA A 4 5.81 -5.99 -6.98
C ALA A 4 5.10 -6.95 -6.02
N LEU A 5 4.32 -7.91 -6.53
CA LEU A 5 3.50 -8.82 -5.74
C LEU A 5 4.33 -9.52 -4.64
N LYS A 6 3.91 -9.32 -3.38
CA LYS A 6 4.51 -9.88 -2.16
C LYS A 6 5.99 -9.53 -1.94
N GLN A 7 6.50 -8.48 -2.59
CA GLN A 7 7.85 -7.99 -2.31
C GLN A 7 7.90 -7.33 -0.93
N PRO A 8 9.08 -7.28 -0.28
CA PRO A 8 9.27 -6.51 0.93
C PRO A 8 8.96 -5.02 0.72
N THR A 9 8.30 -4.43 1.71
CA THR A 9 7.85 -3.04 1.66
C THR A 9 8.09 -2.34 2.98
N ASP A 10 8.19 -1.02 2.92
CA ASP A 10 8.37 -0.15 4.08
C ASP A 10 7.62 1.16 3.87
N GLN A 11 7.30 1.86 4.94
CA GLN A 11 6.67 3.18 4.87
C GLN A 11 7.09 4.05 6.03
N SER A 12 7.00 5.37 5.85
CA SER A 12 7.52 6.35 6.80
C SER A 12 6.99 6.20 8.23
N SER A 13 5.77 5.70 8.37
CA SER A 13 5.13 5.36 9.63
C SER A 13 3.88 4.53 9.38
N ASN A 14 3.42 3.79 10.38
CA ASN A 14 2.08 3.21 10.39
C ASN A 14 1.12 4.13 11.12
N PHE A 15 -0.08 4.36 10.57
CA PHE A 15 -1.13 5.02 11.33
C PHE A 15 -1.62 4.13 12.46
N ARG A 16 -1.68 4.68 13.69
CA ARG A 16 -1.92 3.92 14.92
C ARG A 16 -3.26 3.15 14.95
N PHE A 17 -4.26 3.59 14.20
CA PHE A 17 -5.58 2.95 14.16
C PHE A 17 -5.82 2.12 12.88
N TRP A 18 -4.79 1.91 12.07
CA TRP A 18 -4.83 0.93 10.98
C TRP A 18 -4.48 -0.46 11.56
N PRO A 19 -5.16 -1.54 11.15
CA PRO A 19 -4.84 -2.89 11.62
C PRO A 19 -3.36 -3.24 11.36
N PRO A 20 -2.73 -4.10 12.18
CA PRO A 20 -1.35 -4.53 11.95
C PRO A 20 -1.15 -5.17 10.57
N GLU A 21 -2.16 -5.85 10.04
CA GLU A 21 -2.13 -6.44 8.70
C GLU A 21 -2.11 -5.40 7.58
N SER A 22 -2.30 -4.13 7.91
CA SER A 22 -2.54 -3.01 6.98
C SER A 22 -1.37 -2.03 6.89
N GLY A 23 -0.16 -2.53 7.19
CA GLY A 23 1.11 -1.83 6.98
C GLY A 23 1.48 -1.69 5.50
N ALA A 24 2.73 -1.37 5.21
CA ALA A 24 3.19 -1.12 3.83
C ALA A 24 2.89 -2.25 2.83
N SER A 25 2.78 -3.50 3.30
CA SER A 25 2.65 -4.69 2.45
C SER A 25 1.31 -4.84 1.74
N VAL A 26 0.24 -4.18 2.22
CA VAL A 26 -1.08 -4.32 1.57
C VAL A 26 -1.14 -3.69 0.18
N ALA A 27 -0.23 -2.75 -0.14
CA ALA A 27 -0.12 -2.22 -1.51
C ALA A 27 0.35 -3.26 -2.54
N VAL A 28 0.86 -4.41 -2.08
CA VAL A 28 1.44 -5.45 -2.94
C VAL A 28 0.93 -6.86 -2.65
N ASP A 29 -0.19 -7.00 -1.96
CA ASP A 29 -0.74 -8.31 -1.61
C ASP A 29 -1.64 -8.93 -2.70
N GLY A 30 -1.96 -8.14 -3.73
CA GLY A 30 -2.79 -8.55 -4.88
C GLY A 30 -4.27 -8.17 -4.77
N ARG A 31 -4.70 -7.51 -3.69
CA ARG A 31 -6.07 -7.01 -3.52
C ARG A 31 -6.17 -5.58 -4.02
N THR A 32 -6.95 -5.34 -5.07
CA THR A 32 -7.09 -4.01 -5.71
C THR A 32 -8.51 -3.45 -5.67
N GLY A 33 -9.45 -4.16 -5.05
CA GLY A 33 -10.86 -3.79 -5.03
C GLY A 33 -11.18 -2.63 -4.09
N VAL A 34 -12.18 -1.85 -4.46
CA VAL A 34 -12.88 -0.92 -3.56
C VAL A 34 -13.57 -1.77 -2.49
N SER A 35 -12.96 -1.87 -1.31
CA SER A 35 -13.54 -2.64 -0.20
C SER A 35 -14.42 -1.74 0.65
N GLU A 36 -15.46 -2.32 1.25
CA GLU A 36 -16.17 -1.69 2.37
C GLU A 36 -15.21 -1.38 3.53
N ASP A 37 -14.14 -2.16 3.65
CA ASP A 37 -13.06 -1.97 4.61
C ASP A 37 -11.74 -1.58 3.93
N VAL A 38 -11.61 -0.30 3.60
CA VAL A 38 -10.36 0.30 3.10
C VAL A 38 -9.19 0.19 4.08
N ARG A 39 -9.47 -0.10 5.35
CA ARG A 39 -8.41 -0.21 6.36
C ARG A 39 -7.58 -1.44 6.10
N SER A 40 -8.15 -2.52 5.57
CA SER A 40 -7.42 -3.76 5.30
C SER A 40 -6.77 -3.85 3.92
N THR A 41 -7.06 -2.94 2.99
CA THR A 41 -6.60 -3.01 1.58
C THR A 41 -5.71 -1.84 1.15
N CYS A 42 -5.69 -0.74 1.92
CA CYS A 42 -4.86 0.43 1.62
C CYS A 42 -3.80 0.66 2.70
N THR A 43 -2.63 1.13 2.29
CA THR A 43 -1.59 1.60 3.22
C THR A 43 -1.99 2.94 3.84
N HIS A 44 -1.50 3.22 5.05
CA HIS A 44 -1.74 4.51 5.69
C HIS A 44 -0.59 4.94 6.60
N THR A 45 -0.03 6.10 6.30
CA THR A 45 1.00 6.75 7.11
C THR A 45 0.39 7.66 8.16
N SER A 46 1.15 7.99 9.21
CA SER A 46 0.72 8.99 10.20
C SER A 46 0.93 10.41 9.67
N ASN A 47 0.13 11.36 10.17
CA ASN A 47 0.19 12.77 9.80
C ASN A 47 1.27 13.57 10.55
N ARG A 48 2.26 12.92 11.19
CA ARG A 48 3.23 13.58 12.08
C ARG A 48 4.39 14.23 11.31
N GLY A 49 4.07 15.26 10.53
CA GLY A 49 5.02 16.33 10.15
C GLY A 49 6.04 16.03 9.05
N SER A 50 6.13 14.79 8.55
CA SER A 50 6.96 14.45 7.38
C SER A 50 6.09 14.07 6.19
N ARG A 51 6.57 14.36 4.97
CA ARG A 51 5.95 13.88 3.73
C ARG A 51 5.90 12.35 3.79
N GLY A 52 4.69 11.79 3.81
CA GLY A 52 4.51 10.34 3.81
C GLY A 52 5.23 9.70 2.62
N TRP A 53 5.95 8.61 2.87
CA TRP A 53 6.59 7.83 1.81
C TRP A 53 6.28 6.37 2.00
N TRP A 54 6.31 5.65 0.88
CA TRP A 54 6.20 4.21 0.80
C TRP A 54 7.29 3.70 -0.14
N ARG A 55 7.85 2.52 0.17
CA ARG A 55 8.97 1.93 -0.56
C ARG A 55 8.74 0.44 -0.75
N LEU A 56 9.05 -0.03 -1.96
CA LEU A 56 9.22 -1.44 -2.29
C LEU A 56 10.70 -1.75 -2.44
N MET A 57 11.12 -2.91 -1.96
CA MET A 57 12.50 -3.37 -2.02
C MET A 57 12.56 -4.68 -2.81
N PHE A 58 13.36 -4.69 -3.88
CA PHE A 58 13.72 -5.93 -4.55
C PHE A 58 15.08 -6.42 -4.02
N SER A 59 15.23 -7.74 -3.83
CA SER A 59 16.50 -8.34 -3.42
C SER A 59 17.56 -8.32 -4.53
N GLN A 60 17.14 -8.12 -5.78
CA GLN A 60 17.99 -8.00 -6.97
C GLN A 60 17.41 -6.91 -7.88
N PRO A 61 18.22 -6.32 -8.78
CA PRO A 61 17.70 -5.40 -9.79
C PRO A 61 16.59 -6.04 -10.62
N VAL A 62 15.52 -5.27 -10.88
CA VAL A 62 14.38 -5.69 -11.70
C VAL A 62 14.12 -4.63 -12.76
N ASP A 63 13.98 -5.06 -14.02
CA ASP A 63 13.58 -4.17 -15.11
C ASP A 63 12.10 -3.80 -14.98
N VAL A 64 11.84 -2.55 -14.61
CA VAL A 64 10.48 -2.01 -14.47
C VAL A 64 10.10 -1.26 -15.74
N THR A 65 9.03 -1.69 -16.39
CA THR A 65 8.54 -1.07 -17.64
C THR A 65 7.34 -0.15 -17.42
N TRP A 66 6.59 -0.32 -16.33
CA TRP A 66 5.47 0.54 -15.96
C TRP A 66 5.13 0.43 -14.47
N PHE A 67 4.39 1.44 -13.98
CA PHE A 67 3.78 1.47 -12.65
C PHE A 67 2.27 1.62 -12.79
N HIS A 68 1.51 0.93 -11.93
CA HIS A 68 0.06 1.07 -11.83
C HIS A 68 -0.30 1.24 -10.37
N ILE A 69 -0.95 2.36 -10.05
CA ILE A 69 -1.22 2.80 -8.69
C ILE A 69 -2.73 2.83 -8.50
N TYR A 70 -3.22 2.06 -7.54
CA TYR A 70 -4.61 2.13 -7.09
C TYR A 70 -4.70 3.15 -5.96
N ASN A 71 -5.51 4.20 -6.14
CA ASN A 71 -5.78 5.16 -5.08
C ASN A 71 -6.86 4.61 -4.12
N ARG A 72 -6.90 5.14 -2.89
CA ARG A 72 -7.98 4.84 -1.96
C ARG A 72 -9.31 5.28 -2.55
N ASP A 73 -10.27 4.38 -2.55
CA ASP A 73 -11.67 4.64 -2.91
C ASP A 73 -12.58 4.02 -1.86
N VAL A 74 -13.74 4.63 -1.61
CA VAL A 74 -14.72 4.18 -0.63
C VAL A 74 -16.06 4.11 -1.35
N MET A 75 -16.74 2.97 -1.33
CA MET A 75 -18.10 2.89 -1.88
C MET A 75 -19.00 3.87 -1.12
N THR A 76 -19.39 4.97 -1.76
CA THR A 76 -20.48 5.81 -1.26
C THR A 76 -21.79 5.16 -1.68
N THR A 77 -22.50 4.54 -0.74
CA THR A 77 -23.93 4.26 -0.92
C THR A 77 -24.65 5.61 -1.06
N ASN A 78 -25.19 5.89 -2.25
CA ASN A 78 -26.15 6.99 -2.46
C ASN A 78 -27.46 6.70 -1.72
#